data_AF-A0A2S5KTC5-F1
#
_entry.id   AF-A0A2S5KTC5-F1
#
_cell.length_a   1.000
_cell.length_b   1.000
_cell.length_c   1.000
_cell.angle_alpha   90.00
_cell.angle_beta   90.00
_cell.angle_gamma   90.00
#
_symmetry.space_group_name_H-M   'P 1'
#
loop_
_entity.id
_entity.type
_entity.pdbx_description
1 polymer ?
#
loop_
_entity_poly.entity_id
_entity_poly.type
_entity_poly.pdbx_seq_one_letter_code
_entity_poly.pdbx_strand_id
1 'polypeptide(L)'
;MELTTLKYMRKIVPGTLLIFFGAPFYMFFFDDSINMDSSLKFVLDGYGVTLAAILGFIYDGTDLRKLRLSAGQNAIKLFIAEKIIAGLGVSVRKGKIKKNMRSIMSIYYDLIDHDDSLKEKSLIIKDNGLFWTSSADTALIGCFYAWIYALLGYYYDNTLLFLLPGLLIGCIAFLSGNFLYPKSIEKHMSVVDDQIALMLEKYNTDLNRRLLPILL
;
A
#
# COMPACT_ATOMS: atom_id res chain seq x y z
N MET A 1 3.69 -13.66 -5.61
CA MET A 1 2.55 -13.32 -6.51
C MET A 1 3.01 -12.74 -7.85
N GLU A 2 2.30 -13.01 -8.96
CA GLU A 2 2.57 -12.36 -10.25
C GLU A 2 2.31 -10.84 -10.22
N LEU A 3 3.06 -10.06 -11.02
CA LEU A 3 2.95 -8.60 -11.05
C LEU A 3 1.56 -8.12 -11.51
N THR A 4 0.95 -8.85 -12.44
CA THR A 4 -0.42 -8.67 -12.93
C THR A 4 -1.41 -8.76 -11.77
N THR A 5 -1.35 -9.86 -11.02
CA THR A 5 -2.20 -10.11 -9.85
C THR A 5 -2.04 -9.03 -8.79
N LEU A 6 -0.80 -8.62 -8.48
CA LEU A 6 -0.53 -7.54 -7.53
C LEU A 6 -1.20 -6.22 -7.95
N LYS A 7 -1.13 -5.86 -9.23
CA LYS A 7 -1.75 -4.64 -9.77
C LYS A 7 -3.28 -4.70 -9.65
N TYR A 8 -3.88 -5.85 -9.93
CA TYR A 8 -5.33 -6.03 -9.76
C TYR A 8 -5.75 -5.92 -8.30
N MET A 9 -5.04 -6.61 -7.39
CA MET A 9 -5.34 -6.56 -5.95
C MET A 9 -5.26 -5.14 -5.39
N ARG A 10 -4.27 -4.34 -5.81
CA ARG A 10 -4.15 -2.93 -5.40
C ARG A 10 -5.28 -2.04 -5.89
N LYS A 11 -6.08 -2.47 -6.87
CA LYS A 11 -7.30 -1.76 -7.32
C LYS A 11 -8.53 -2.30 -6.63
N ILE A 12 -8.65 -3.62 -6.49
CA ILE A 12 -9.84 -4.25 -5.89
C ILE A 12 -9.94 -3.95 -4.40
N VAL A 13 -8.83 -3.95 -3.65
CA VAL A 13 -8.82 -3.71 -2.20
C VAL A 13 -9.44 -2.37 -1.80
N PRO A 14 -8.99 -1.20 -2.31
CA PRO A 14 -9.62 0.08 -1.94
C PRO A 14 -11.09 0.14 -2.35
N GLY A 15 -11.46 -0.43 -3.49
CA GLY A 15 -12.86 -0.50 -3.91
C GLY A 15 -13.74 -1.33 -2.98
N THR A 16 -13.22 -2.48 -2.52
CA THR A 16 -13.89 -3.35 -1.55
C THR A 16 -14.06 -2.62 -0.22
N LEU A 17 -13.05 -1.88 0.22
CA LEU A 17 -13.11 -1.06 1.44
C LEU A 17 -14.16 0.05 1.32
N LEU A 18 -14.27 0.72 0.16
CA LEU A 18 -15.29 1.75 -0.09
C LEU A 18 -16.70 1.16 0.05
N ILE A 19 -16.96 0.01 -0.56
CA ILE A 19 -18.26 -0.66 -0.45
C ILE A 19 -18.53 -1.11 0.98
N PHE A 20 -17.57 -1.79 1.60
CA PHE A 20 -17.74 -2.36 2.93
C PHE A 20 -17.95 -1.30 4.01
N PHE A 21 -17.13 -0.24 4.02
CA PHE A 21 -17.28 0.86 4.97
C PHE A 21 -18.48 1.75 4.64
N GLY A 22 -18.91 1.80 3.37
CA GLY A 22 -20.13 2.50 2.95
C GLY A 22 -21.42 1.73 3.19
N ALA A 23 -21.39 0.43 3.49
CA ALA A 23 -22.59 -0.40 3.60
C ALA A 23 -23.65 0.14 4.59
N PRO A 24 -23.29 0.57 5.82
CA PRO A 24 -24.27 1.18 6.74
C PRO A 24 -24.93 2.44 6.17
N PHE A 25 -24.15 3.30 5.51
CA PHE A 25 -24.67 4.48 4.80
C PHE A 25 -25.65 4.09 3.70
N TYR A 26 -25.29 3.11 2.88
CA TYR A 26 -26.15 2.65 1.79
C TYR A 26 -27.46 2.07 2.32
N MET A 27 -27.40 1.23 3.36
CA MET A 27 -28.59 0.67 3.99
C MET A 27 -29.50 1.76 4.53
N PHE A 28 -28.97 2.74 5.25
CA PHE A 28 -29.82 3.80 5.81
C PHE A 28 -30.53 4.65 4.75
N PHE A 29 -29.78 5.14 3.75
CA PHE A 29 -30.36 6.07 2.78
C PHE A 29 -31.21 5.39 1.73
N PHE A 30 -30.84 4.18 1.30
CA PHE A 30 -31.50 3.53 0.17
C PHE A 30 -32.59 2.53 0.57
N ASP A 31 -32.67 2.10 1.84
CA ASP A 31 -33.74 1.19 2.30
C ASP A 31 -35.07 1.94 2.53
N ASP A 32 -35.03 3.21 2.96
CA ASP A 32 -36.24 4.03 3.17
C ASP A 32 -36.68 4.86 1.93
N SER A 33 -35.74 5.26 1.06
CA SER A 33 -36.04 6.20 -0.06
C SER A 33 -36.29 5.53 -1.40
N ILE A 34 -35.86 4.27 -1.55
CA ILE A 34 -36.14 3.45 -2.71
C ILE A 34 -36.79 2.21 -2.12
N ASN A 35 -38.06 1.93 -2.44
CA ASN A 35 -38.54 0.55 -2.36
C ASN A 35 -37.61 -0.24 -3.29
N MET A 36 -36.49 -0.75 -2.75
CA MET A 36 -35.38 -1.26 -3.54
C MET A 36 -35.94 -2.41 -4.34
N ASP A 37 -36.22 -2.13 -5.61
CA ASP A 37 -36.66 -3.13 -6.54
C ASP A 37 -35.59 -4.23 -6.52
N SER A 38 -36.02 -5.48 -6.59
CA SER A 38 -35.19 -6.68 -6.48
C SER A 38 -33.92 -6.64 -7.34
N SER A 39 -33.92 -5.82 -8.40
CA SER A 39 -32.80 -5.49 -9.28
C SER A 39 -31.63 -4.76 -8.61
N LEU A 40 -31.84 -3.85 -7.64
CA LEU A 40 -30.77 -3.11 -6.95
C LEU A 40 -30.10 -3.94 -5.84
N LYS A 41 -30.88 -4.78 -5.14
CA LYS A 41 -30.35 -5.86 -4.30
C LYS A 41 -29.50 -6.83 -5.12
N PHE A 42 -29.98 -7.23 -6.30
CA PHE A 42 -29.21 -8.06 -7.24
C PHE A 42 -27.90 -7.39 -7.72
N VAL A 43 -27.84 -6.05 -7.83
CA VAL A 43 -26.59 -5.34 -8.15
C VAL A 43 -25.58 -5.38 -7.00
N LEU A 44 -26.01 -5.23 -5.75
CA LEU A 44 -25.13 -5.36 -4.59
C LEU A 44 -24.70 -6.82 -4.35
N ASP A 45 -25.61 -7.77 -4.54
CA ASP A 45 -25.38 -9.21 -4.33
C ASP A 45 -24.60 -9.87 -5.48
N GLY A 46 -24.77 -9.40 -6.73
CA GLY A 46 -24.17 -9.97 -7.93
C GLY A 46 -23.03 -9.17 -8.56
N TYR A 47 -23.00 -7.85 -8.39
CA TYR A 47 -22.02 -6.95 -9.02
C TYR A 47 -21.13 -6.20 -8.03
N GLY A 48 -21.14 -6.55 -6.75
CA GLY A 48 -20.29 -5.92 -5.72
C GLY A 48 -18.80 -5.91 -6.10
N VAL A 49 -18.31 -6.97 -6.75
CA VAL A 49 -16.92 -7.04 -7.26
C VAL A 49 -16.69 -6.05 -8.41
N THR A 50 -17.64 -5.90 -9.33
CA THR A 50 -17.56 -4.93 -10.43
C THR A 50 -17.59 -3.50 -9.92
N LEU A 51 -18.47 -3.20 -8.97
CA LEU A 51 -18.54 -1.90 -8.32
C LEU A 51 -17.25 -1.60 -7.55
N ALA A 52 -16.69 -2.60 -6.85
CA ALA A 52 -15.41 -2.48 -6.17
C ALA A 52 -14.30 -2.15 -7.18
N ALA A 53 -14.26 -2.84 -8.32
CA ALA A 53 -13.26 -2.56 -9.35
C ALA A 53 -13.36 -1.12 -9.88
N ILE A 54 -14.58 -0.62 -10.14
CA ILE A 54 -14.82 0.75 -10.61
C ILE A 54 -14.37 1.78 -9.57
N LEU A 55 -14.86 1.65 -8.33
CA LEU A 55 -14.52 2.57 -7.24
C LEU A 55 -13.03 2.54 -6.92
N GLY A 56 -12.44 1.35 -6.94
CA GLY A 56 -11.00 1.15 -6.77
C GLY A 56 -10.18 1.81 -7.87
N PHE A 57 -10.66 1.77 -9.11
CA PHE A 57 -10.01 2.46 -10.23
C PHE A 57 -10.08 3.97 -10.09
N ILE A 58 -11.23 4.51 -9.69
CA ILE A 58 -11.39 5.94 -9.38
C ILE A 58 -10.42 6.35 -8.27
N TYR A 59 -10.38 5.58 -7.17
CA TYR A 59 -9.49 5.84 -6.05
C TYR A 59 -8.01 5.86 -6.47
N ASP A 60 -7.57 4.89 -7.28
CA ASP A 60 -6.20 4.80 -7.79
C ASP A 60 -5.81 6.05 -8.61
N GLY A 61 -6.77 6.71 -9.25
CA GLY A 61 -6.58 7.95 -10.02
C GLY A 61 -6.42 9.23 -9.18
N THR A 62 -6.74 9.22 -7.88
CA THR A 62 -6.79 10.43 -7.04
C THR A 62 -5.45 10.83 -6.39
N ASP A 63 -4.39 10.04 -6.58
CA ASP A 63 -3.08 10.22 -5.94
C ASP A 63 -3.07 10.29 -4.39
N LEU A 64 -4.22 10.14 -3.72
CA LEU A 64 -4.36 10.16 -2.26
C LEU A 64 -3.45 9.15 -1.57
N ARG A 65 -3.33 7.97 -2.17
CA ARG A 65 -2.44 6.90 -1.70
C ARG A 65 -0.96 7.36 -1.70
N LYS A 66 -0.53 8.12 -2.70
CA LYS A 66 0.88 8.59 -2.81
C LYS A 66 1.26 9.49 -1.64
N LEU A 67 0.33 10.30 -1.14
CA LEU A 67 0.58 11.19 0.00
C LEU A 67 1.04 10.40 1.23
N ARG A 68 0.35 9.29 1.54
CA ARG A 68 0.69 8.45 2.69
C ARG A 68 1.89 7.54 2.44
N LEU A 69 2.02 6.99 1.22
CA LEU A 69 3.07 6.02 0.90
C LEU A 69 4.45 6.64 0.63
N SER A 70 4.50 7.89 0.15
CA SER A 70 5.75 8.51 -0.34
C SER A 70 6.87 8.49 0.69
N ALA A 71 6.57 8.78 1.96
CA ALA A 71 7.54 8.75 3.05
C ALA A 71 8.14 7.35 3.23
N GLY A 72 7.31 6.31 3.30
CA GLY A 72 7.78 4.93 3.45
C GLY A 72 8.53 4.43 2.21
N GLN A 73 8.07 4.78 1.01
CA GLN A 73 8.77 4.44 -0.24
C GLN A 73 10.17 5.06 -0.30
N ASN A 74 10.30 6.32 0.12
CA ASN A 74 11.58 7.01 0.18
C ASN A 74 12.49 6.42 1.25
N ALA A 75 11.94 6.05 2.41
CA ALA A 75 12.68 5.37 3.47
C ALA A 75 13.24 4.02 3.01
N ILE A 76 12.43 3.21 2.32
CA ILE A 76 12.87 1.91 1.77
C ILE A 76 13.95 2.09 0.70
N LYS A 77 13.78 3.01 -0.25
CA LYS A 77 14.80 3.27 -1.28
C LYS A 77 16.12 3.72 -0.67
N LEU A 78 16.05 4.61 0.31
CA LEU A 78 17.24 5.08 1.02
C LEU A 78 17.91 3.94 1.80
N PHE A 79 17.12 3.12 2.49
CA PHE A 79 17.61 1.92 3.19
C PHE A 79 18.34 0.97 2.24
N ILE A 80 17.75 0.65 1.09
CA ILE A 80 18.39 -0.20 0.06
C ILE A 80 19.74 0.39 -0.36
N ALA A 81 19.75 1.68 -0.72
CA ALA A 81 20.96 2.34 -1.20
C ALA A 81 22.05 2.39 -0.11
N GLU A 82 21.70 2.74 1.12
CA GLU A 82 22.63 2.79 2.26
C GLU A 82 23.20 1.39 2.57
N LYS A 83 22.37 0.34 2.54
CA LYS A 83 22.80 -1.04 2.80
C LYS A 83 23.71 -1.59 1.72
N ILE A 84 23.41 -1.36 0.44
CA ILE A 84 24.29 -1.78 -0.66
C ILE A 84 25.65 -1.07 -0.52
N ILE A 85 25.66 0.25 -0.36
CA ILE A 85 26.89 1.04 -0.26
C ILE A 85 27.73 0.63 0.95
N ALA A 86 27.09 0.43 2.11
CA ALA A 86 27.76 -0.08 3.30
C ALA A 86 28.35 -1.48 3.07
N GLY A 87 27.64 -2.36 2.37
CA GLY A 87 28.13 -3.69 1.98
C GLY A 87 29.31 -3.68 1.01
N LEU A 88 29.46 -2.61 0.21
CA LEU A 88 30.64 -2.40 -0.64
C LEU A 88 31.84 -1.79 0.13
N GLY A 89 31.65 -1.39 1.40
CA GLY A 89 32.70 -0.75 2.20
C GLY A 89 33.04 0.68 1.79
N VAL A 90 32.16 1.35 1.04
CA VAL A 90 32.40 2.71 0.52
C VAL A 90 31.73 3.75 1.41
N SER A 91 32.46 4.77 1.83
CA SER A 91 31.88 5.91 2.55
C SER A 91 31.41 6.97 1.56
N VAL A 92 30.09 7.14 1.44
CA VAL A 92 29.46 8.13 0.54
C VAL A 92 28.60 9.09 1.35
N ARG A 93 28.73 10.40 1.10
CA ARG A 93 27.86 11.42 1.70
C ARG A 93 26.39 11.17 1.31
N LYS A 94 25.47 11.22 2.27
CA LYS A 94 24.02 11.03 2.06
C LYS A 94 23.44 11.87 0.91
N GLY A 95 23.93 13.09 0.70
CA GLY A 95 23.50 13.94 -0.42
C GLY A 95 23.81 13.35 -1.79
N LYS A 96 24.96 12.66 -1.94
CA LYS A 96 25.36 12.00 -3.19
C LYS A 96 24.53 10.72 -3.44
N ILE A 97 24.22 9.98 -2.37
CA ILE A 97 23.29 8.83 -2.44
C ILE A 97 21.92 9.29 -2.97
N LYS A 98 21.35 10.36 -2.41
CA LYS A 98 20.07 10.91 -2.86
C LYS A 98 20.11 11.37 -4.32
N LYS A 99 21.20 12.03 -4.75
CA LYS A 99 21.39 12.47 -6.14
C LYS A 99 21.39 11.30 -7.13
N ASN A 100 22.04 10.19 -6.76
CA ASN A 100 22.20 9.00 -7.61
C ASN A 100 21.15 7.91 -7.36
N MET A 101 20.11 8.19 -6.56
CA MET A 101 19.12 7.21 -6.14
C MET A 101 18.50 6.45 -7.32
N ARG A 102 18.19 7.16 -8.41
CA ARG A 102 17.59 6.56 -9.61
C ARG A 102 18.49 5.48 -10.22
N SER A 103 19.77 5.79 -10.37
CA SER A 103 20.76 4.86 -10.94
C SER A 103 21.01 3.67 -10.03
N ILE A 104 21.10 3.89 -8.71
CA ILE A 104 21.28 2.82 -7.72
C ILE A 104 20.09 1.85 -7.77
N MET A 105 18.86 2.39 -7.77
CA MET A 105 17.65 1.55 -7.87
C MET A 105 17.58 0.83 -9.22
N SER A 106 18.00 1.46 -10.31
CA SER A 106 18.03 0.81 -11.63
C SER A 106 18.95 -0.42 -11.63
N ILE A 107 20.14 -0.31 -11.04
CA ILE A 107 21.09 -1.43 -10.95
C ILE A 107 20.54 -2.53 -10.02
N TYR A 108 19.97 -2.15 -8.89
CA TYR A 108 19.36 -3.09 -7.95
C TYR A 108 18.24 -3.91 -8.60
N TYR A 109 17.31 -3.28 -9.32
CA TYR A 109 16.23 -4.00 -9.99
C TYR A 109 16.72 -4.82 -11.19
N ASP A 110 17.72 -4.32 -11.94
CA ASP A 110 18.33 -5.08 -13.03
C ASP A 110 18.92 -6.41 -12.55
N LEU A 111 19.62 -6.41 -11.41
CA LEU A 111 20.16 -7.65 -10.82
C LEU A 111 19.06 -8.60 -10.36
N ILE A 112 17.98 -8.08 -9.78
CA ILE A 112 16.83 -8.91 -9.39
C ILE A 112 16.18 -9.55 -10.63
N ASP A 113 16.03 -8.81 -11.72
CA ASP A 113 15.35 -9.32 -12.92
C ASP A 113 16.17 -10.38 -13.68
N HIS A 114 17.46 -10.53 -13.40
CA HIS A 114 18.35 -11.50 -14.04
C HIS A 114 18.77 -12.68 -13.14
N ASP A 115 18.41 -12.70 -11.85
CA ASP A 115 18.72 -13.80 -10.92
C ASP A 115 17.44 -14.40 -10.31
N ASP A 116 17.22 -15.70 -10.53
CA ASP A 116 15.99 -16.38 -10.09
C ASP A 116 15.85 -16.47 -8.56
N SER A 117 16.95 -16.55 -7.82
CA SER A 117 16.91 -16.54 -6.35
C SER A 117 16.53 -15.18 -5.77
N LEU A 118 16.99 -14.09 -6.41
CA LEU A 118 16.59 -12.73 -6.06
C LEU A 118 15.14 -12.46 -6.48
N LYS A 119 14.67 -13.01 -7.60
CA LYS A 119 13.26 -12.97 -7.99
C LYS A 119 12.36 -13.63 -6.97
N GLU A 120 12.73 -14.81 -6.47
CA GLU A 120 11.93 -15.52 -5.47
C GLU A 120 11.76 -14.68 -4.21
N LYS A 121 12.85 -14.10 -3.69
CA LYS A 121 12.80 -13.13 -2.57
C LYS A 121 11.94 -11.91 -2.91
N SER A 122 11.98 -11.43 -4.17
CA SER A 122 11.13 -10.31 -4.61
C SER A 122 9.64 -10.61 -4.53
N LEU A 123 9.21 -11.89 -4.61
CA LEU A 123 7.80 -12.26 -4.46
C LEU A 123 7.32 -12.00 -3.03
N ILE A 124 8.14 -12.34 -2.03
CA ILE A 124 7.85 -12.07 -0.62
C ILE A 124 7.75 -10.56 -0.36
N ILE A 125 8.66 -9.78 -0.97
CA ILE A 125 8.65 -8.32 -0.90
C ILE A 125 7.37 -7.75 -1.54
N LYS A 126 6.95 -8.29 -2.69
CA LYS A 126 5.72 -7.89 -3.39
C LYS A 126 4.48 -8.21 -2.57
N ASP A 127 4.42 -9.38 -1.94
CA ASP A 127 3.29 -9.82 -1.11
C ASP A 127 3.16 -8.94 0.14
N ASN A 128 4.26 -8.68 0.86
CA ASN A 128 4.26 -7.70 1.95
C ASN A 128 3.94 -6.27 1.45
N GLY A 129 4.37 -5.94 0.23
CA GLY A 129 4.04 -4.70 -0.45
C GLY A 129 2.54 -4.54 -0.76
N LEU A 130 1.77 -5.62 -0.85
CA LEU A 130 0.30 -5.55 -0.91
C LEU A 130 -0.25 -5.17 0.47
N PHE A 131 0.15 -5.91 1.52
CA PHE A 131 -0.30 -5.68 2.89
C PHE A 131 -0.01 -4.25 3.37
N TRP A 132 1.19 -3.74 3.05
CA TRP A 132 1.58 -2.36 3.34
C TRP A 132 0.65 -1.35 2.67
N THR A 133 0.39 -1.50 1.37
CA THR A 133 -0.50 -0.59 0.62
C THR A 133 -1.95 -0.70 1.09
N SER A 134 -2.44 -1.91 1.36
CA SER A 134 -3.79 -2.15 1.87
C SER A 134 -3.98 -1.55 3.25
N SER A 135 -2.97 -1.60 4.12
CA SER A 135 -3.03 -0.99 5.45
C SER A 135 -3.16 0.53 5.38
N ALA A 136 -2.49 1.16 4.41
CA ALA A 136 -2.65 2.58 4.11
C ALA A 136 -4.05 2.91 3.58
N ASP A 137 -4.56 2.12 2.63
CA ASP A 137 -5.89 2.31 2.05
C ASP A 137 -6.99 2.18 3.12
N THR A 138 -6.94 1.13 3.95
CA THR A 138 -7.86 0.93 5.09
C THR A 138 -7.86 2.14 6.03
N ALA A 139 -6.68 2.68 6.33
CA ALA A 139 -6.57 3.81 7.24
C ALA A 139 -7.10 5.12 6.62
N LEU A 140 -6.89 5.35 5.31
CA LEU A 140 -7.40 6.53 4.61
C LEU A 140 -8.92 6.46 4.42
N ILE A 141 -9.41 5.37 3.85
CA ILE A 141 -10.83 5.18 3.53
C ILE A 141 -11.64 5.05 4.83
N GLY A 142 -11.13 4.32 5.82
CA GLY A 142 -11.79 4.20 7.11
C GLY A 142 -11.86 5.53 7.86
N CYS A 143 -10.79 6.35 7.85
CA CYS A 143 -10.85 7.69 8.43
C CYS A 143 -11.91 8.55 7.75
N PHE A 144 -11.98 8.52 6.41
CA PHE A 144 -13.01 9.22 5.65
C PHE A 144 -14.43 8.81 6.04
N TYR A 145 -14.74 7.51 6.11
CA TYR A 145 -16.07 7.05 6.51
C TYR A 145 -16.39 7.31 7.98
N ALA A 146 -15.40 7.20 8.89
CA ALA A 146 -15.59 7.55 10.29
C ALA A 146 -16.06 9.01 10.45
N TRP A 147 -15.48 9.93 9.69
CA TRP A 147 -15.91 11.33 9.64
C TRP A 147 -17.31 11.51 9.04
N ILE A 148 -17.61 10.82 7.94
CA ILE A 148 -18.97 10.84 7.35
C ILE A 148 -20.01 10.40 8.38
N TYR A 149 -19.77 9.29 9.06
CA TYR A 149 -20.71 8.77 10.05
C TYR A 149 -20.86 9.68 11.28
N ALA A 150 -19.77 10.32 11.72
CA ALA A 150 -19.86 11.33 12.78
C ALA A 150 -20.75 12.52 12.36
N LEU A 151 -20.61 13.00 11.13
CA LEU A 151 -21.46 14.07 10.59
C LEU A 151 -22.92 13.64 10.46
N LEU A 152 -23.19 12.43 9.95
CA LEU A 152 -24.55 11.91 9.83
C LEU A 152 -25.22 11.72 11.19
N GLY A 153 -24.50 11.20 12.18
CA GLY A 153 -24.99 11.10 13.55
C GLY A 153 -25.37 12.47 14.13
N TYR A 154 -24.58 13.50 13.83
CA TYR A 154 -24.87 14.87 14.23
C TYR A 154 -26.12 15.46 13.54
N TYR A 155 -26.31 15.20 12.23
CA TYR A 155 -27.41 15.81 11.46
C TYR A 155 -28.77 15.12 11.62
N TYR A 156 -28.79 13.78 11.75
CA TYR A 156 -30.05 13.01 11.72
C TYR A 156 -30.57 12.62 13.11
N ASP A 157 -29.90 13.06 14.18
CA ASP A 157 -30.20 12.76 15.60
C ASP A 157 -30.33 11.25 15.92
N ASN A 158 -29.95 10.38 14.99
CA ASN A 158 -29.91 8.93 15.14
C ASN A 158 -28.50 8.49 15.53
N THR A 159 -28.06 9.02 16.67
CA THR A 159 -26.65 8.96 17.10
C THR A 159 -26.14 7.52 17.17
N LEU A 160 -26.91 6.59 17.73
CA LEU A 160 -26.46 5.20 17.89
C LEU A 160 -26.21 4.49 16.55
N LEU A 161 -27.06 4.73 15.55
CA LEU A 161 -27.01 4.04 14.26
C LEU A 161 -25.77 4.41 13.45
N PHE A 162 -25.33 5.67 13.51
CA PHE A 162 -24.15 6.14 12.77
C PHE A 162 -22.88 6.18 13.60
N LEU A 163 -22.97 6.58 14.87
CA LEU A 163 -21.80 6.72 15.73
C LEU A 163 -21.12 5.36 15.96
N LEU A 164 -21.88 4.28 16.16
CA LEU A 164 -21.29 2.97 16.44
C LEU A 164 -20.50 2.41 15.24
N PRO A 165 -21.04 2.33 14.00
CA PRO A 165 -20.25 1.98 12.83
C PRO A 165 -19.09 2.94 12.58
N GLY A 166 -19.31 4.25 12.75
CA GLY A 166 -18.27 5.27 12.60
C GLY A 166 -17.09 5.06 13.56
N LEU A 167 -17.37 4.77 14.83
CA LEU A 167 -16.36 4.45 15.83
C LEU A 167 -15.62 3.15 15.50
N LEU A 168 -16.33 2.09 15.11
CA LEU A 168 -15.70 0.82 14.73
C LEU A 168 -14.77 0.98 13.53
N ILE A 169 -15.24 1.65 12.47
CA ILE A 169 -14.44 1.94 11.28
C ILE A 169 -13.26 2.85 11.65
N GLY A 170 -13.47 3.84 12.52
CA GLY A 170 -12.42 4.70 13.06
C GLY A 170 -11.34 3.91 13.83
N CYS A 171 -11.74 2.96 14.66
CA CYS A 171 -10.83 2.05 15.37
C CYS A 171 -10.03 1.19 14.39
N ILE A 172 -10.68 0.61 13.37
CA ILE A 172 -10.00 -0.17 12.32
C ILE A 172 -9.00 0.71 11.57
N ALA A 173 -9.39 1.91 11.19
CA ALA A 173 -8.52 2.87 10.49
C ALA A 173 -7.31 3.27 11.34
N PHE A 174 -7.54 3.51 12.64
CA PHE A 174 -6.50 3.84 13.60
C PHE A 174 -5.52 2.69 13.79
N LEU A 175 -6.01 1.46 14.01
CA LEU A 175 -5.18 0.26 14.16
C LEU A 175 -4.37 -0.03 12.90
N SER A 176 -5.02 0.01 11.74
CA SER A 176 -4.38 -0.19 10.44
C SER A 176 -3.30 0.86 10.18
N GLY A 177 -3.60 2.12 10.51
CA GLY A 177 -2.74 3.24 10.20
C GLY A 177 -1.54 3.41 11.12
N ASN A 178 -1.68 3.14 12.42
CA ASN A 178 -0.66 3.40 13.42
C ASN A 178 0.11 2.14 13.85
N PHE A 179 -0.43 0.94 13.64
CA PHE A 179 0.22 -0.30 14.05
C PHE A 179 0.57 -1.18 12.85
N LEU A 180 -0.41 -1.52 12.00
CA LEU A 180 -0.16 -2.43 10.88
C LEU A 180 0.73 -1.80 9.81
N TYR A 181 0.48 -0.53 9.48
CA TYR A 181 1.25 0.19 8.47
C TYR A 181 2.75 0.32 8.83
N PRO A 182 3.16 0.81 10.02
CA PRO A 182 4.58 0.85 10.38
C PRO A 182 5.23 -0.54 10.44
N LYS A 183 4.54 -1.52 11.04
CA LYS A 183 5.03 -2.91 11.14
C LYS A 183 5.24 -3.54 9.76
N SER A 184 4.40 -3.21 8.78
CA SER A 184 4.56 -3.69 7.41
C SER A 184 5.80 -3.10 6.73
N ILE A 185 6.18 -1.85 7.04
CA ILE A 185 7.41 -1.22 6.56
C ILE A 185 8.62 -1.90 7.19
N GLU A 186 8.62 -2.13 8.50
CA GLU A 186 9.70 -2.86 9.19
C GLU A 186 9.91 -4.25 8.59
N LYS A 187 8.80 -4.99 8.38
CA LYS A 187 8.87 -6.29 7.72
C LYS A 187 9.38 -6.18 6.29
N HIS A 188 9.01 -5.13 5.56
CA HIS A 188 9.50 -4.88 4.21
C HIS A 188 11.02 -4.68 4.20
N MET A 189 11.53 -3.85 5.12
CA MET A 189 12.95 -3.56 5.25
C MET A 189 13.74 -4.81 5.65
N SER A 190 13.21 -5.64 6.55
CA SER A 190 13.84 -6.92 6.93
C SER A 190 13.99 -7.88 5.75
N VAL A 191 12.95 -8.06 4.93
CA VAL A 191 13.03 -8.97 3.77
C VAL A 191 13.96 -8.38 2.69
N VAL A 192 13.97 -7.06 2.53
CA VAL A 192 14.91 -6.35 1.65
C VAL A 192 16.35 -6.53 2.13
N ASP A 193 16.61 -6.49 3.44
CA ASP A 193 17.95 -6.71 4.01
C ASP A 193 18.48 -8.10 3.64
N ASP A 194 17.65 -9.14 3.80
CA ASP A 194 17.99 -10.50 3.38
C ASP A 194 18.30 -10.59 1.88
N GLN A 195 17.53 -9.89 1.04
CA GLN A 195 17.75 -9.88 -0.41
C GLN A 195 19.05 -9.15 -0.78
N ILE A 196 19.37 -8.06 -0.08
CA ILE A 196 20.63 -7.31 -0.29
C ILE A 196 21.82 -8.15 0.18
N ALA A 197 21.72 -8.88 1.30
CA ALA A 197 22.77 -9.77 1.77
C ALA A 197 23.12 -10.82 0.70
N LEU A 198 22.12 -11.49 0.13
CA LEU A 198 22.30 -12.45 -0.97
C LEU A 198 22.88 -11.80 -2.23
N MET A 199 22.44 -10.59 -2.55
CA MET A 199 22.96 -9.83 -3.69
C MET A 199 24.43 -9.47 -3.50
N LEU A 200 24.83 -9.05 -2.30
CA LEU A 200 26.22 -8.72 -1.98
C LEU A 200 27.12 -9.95 -1.97
N GLU A 201 26.62 -11.12 -1.54
CA GLU A 201 27.36 -12.37 -1.59
C GLU A 201 27.66 -12.79 -3.04
N LYS A 202 26.68 -12.70 -3.93
CA LYS A 202 26.79 -13.19 -5.31
C LYS A 202 27.36 -12.17 -6.31
N TYR A 203 27.03 -10.89 -6.14
CA TYR A 203 27.24 -9.85 -7.14
C TYR A 203 28.16 -8.72 -6.68
N ASN A 204 28.96 -8.93 -5.63
CA ASN A 204 29.85 -7.89 -5.08
C ASN A 204 30.70 -7.18 -6.15
N THR A 205 31.40 -7.97 -6.98
CA THR A 205 32.28 -7.45 -8.03
C THR A 205 31.52 -6.65 -9.08
N ASP A 206 30.35 -7.12 -9.50
CA ASP A 206 29.53 -6.41 -10.51
C ASP A 206 28.92 -5.13 -9.93
N LEU A 207 28.45 -5.17 -8.68
CA LEU A 207 27.97 -3.99 -7.95
C LEU A 207 29.07 -2.95 -7.83
N ASN A 208 30.29 -3.33 -7.44
CA ASN A 208 31.43 -2.42 -7.39
C ASN A 208 31.70 -1.79 -8.76
N ARG A 209 31.73 -2.59 -9.82
CA ARG A 209 31.98 -2.11 -11.20
C ARG A 209 30.93 -1.09 -11.65
N ARG A 210 29.64 -1.31 -11.32
CA ARG A 210 28.53 -0.45 -11.78
C ARG A 210 28.27 0.76 -10.87
N LEU A 211 28.50 0.64 -9.56
CA LEU A 211 28.15 1.68 -8.58
C LEU A 211 29.32 2.62 -8.24
N LEU A 212 30.57 2.16 -8.23
CA LEU A 212 31.71 3.04 -7.91
C LEU A 212 31.83 4.26 -8.86
N PRO A 213 31.67 4.14 -10.19
CA PRO A 213 31.81 5.28 -11.10
C PRO A 213 30.78 6.39 -10.89
N ILE A 214 29.61 6.06 -10.33
CA ILE A 214 28.56 7.05 -10.05
C ILE A 214 28.66 7.61 -8.61
N LEU A 215 29.34 6.90 -7.71
CA LEU A 215 29.47 7.26 -6.29
C LEU A 215 30.78 8.00 -5.96
N LEU A 216 31.84 7.83 -6.76
CA LEU A 216 33.10 8.60 -6.69
C LEU A 216 33.02 9.90 -7.52
#